data_AF-A0A7J9G687-F1
#
_entry.id   AF-A0A7J9G687-F1
#
_cell.length_a   1.000
_cell.length_b   1.000
_cell.length_c   1.000
_cell.angle_alpha   90.00
_cell.angle_beta   90.00
_cell.angle_gamma   90.00
#
_symmetry.space_group_name_H-M   'P 1'
#
loop_
_entity.id
_entity.type
_entity.pdbx_description
1 polymer ?
#
loop_
_entity_poly.entity_id
_entity_poly.type
_entity_poly.pdbx_seq_one_letter_code
_entity_poly.pdbx_strand_id
1 'polypeptide(L)'
;MAASALLLPVQPLMVSAVHTGMMEVAFAKKALKYPELRIAHNVHKMSSLLGGVLFIADDVFPRTPFIHAAWHLAAAVGVGTCNKLLE
;
A
#
# COMPACT_ATOMS: atom_id res chain seq x y z
N MET A 1 8.49 -0.19 13.41
CA MET A 1 8.64 -1.04 12.20
C MET A 1 9.30 -2.39 12.54
N ALA A 2 10.43 -2.45 13.28
CA ALA A 2 11.12 -3.73 13.47
C ALA A 2 10.42 -4.73 14.44
N ALA A 3 9.82 -4.28 15.54
CA ALA A 3 9.31 -5.18 16.58
C ALA A 3 8.17 -6.10 16.10
N SER A 4 7.23 -5.59 15.30
CA SER A 4 6.11 -6.36 14.74
C SER A 4 6.54 -7.33 13.64
N ALA A 5 7.71 -7.14 13.00
CA ALA A 5 8.22 -8.05 11.98
C ALA A 5 8.53 -9.46 12.54
N LEU A 6 8.82 -9.57 13.84
CA LEU A 6 9.03 -10.85 14.52
C LEU A 6 7.77 -11.74 14.54
N LEU A 7 6.58 -11.15 14.37
CA LEU A 7 5.30 -11.86 14.37
C LEU A 7 4.83 -12.25 12.95
N LEU A 8 5.61 -11.95 11.90
CA LEU A 8 5.29 -12.34 10.52
C LEU A 8 4.97 -13.83 10.34
N PRO A 9 5.67 -14.79 10.98
CA PRO A 9 5.38 -16.22 10.81
C PRO A 9 4.02 -16.65 11.40
N VAL A 10 3.44 -15.84 12.29
CA VAL A 10 2.22 -16.17 13.03
C VAL A 10 1.02 -15.41 12.46
N GLN A 11 1.18 -14.13 12.09
CA GLN A 11 0.11 -13.28 11.59
C GLN A 11 0.58 -12.30 10.50
N PRO A 12 0.97 -12.80 9.31
CA PRO A 12 1.60 -11.98 8.28
C PRO A 12 0.69 -10.86 7.72
N LEU A 13 -0.61 -11.12 7.57
CA LEU A 13 -1.57 -10.10 7.13
C LEU A 13 -1.74 -8.99 8.14
N MET A 14 -1.81 -9.34 9.43
CA MET A 14 -2.04 -8.40 10.53
C MET A 14 -0.81 -7.48 10.69
N VAL A 15 0.39 -8.05 10.62
CA VAL A 15 1.66 -7.28 10.63
C VAL A 15 1.76 -6.35 9.41
N SER A 16 1.40 -6.85 8.23
CA SER A 16 1.39 -6.04 7.00
C SER A 16 0.40 -4.88 7.09
N ALA A 17 -0.83 -5.14 7.57
CA ALA A 17 -1.86 -4.12 7.74
C ALA A 17 -1.41 -3.02 8.71
N VAL A 18 -0.80 -3.39 9.84
CA VAL A 18 -0.27 -2.42 10.82
C VAL A 18 0.84 -1.57 10.22
N HIS A 19 1.82 -2.17 9.53
CA HIS A 19 2.92 -1.42 8.94
C HIS A 19 2.47 -0.49 7.81
N THR A 20 1.64 -0.98 6.90
CA THR A 20 1.09 -0.17 5.81
C THR A 20 0.23 0.97 6.35
N GLY A 21 -0.63 0.69 7.34
CA GLY A 21 -1.47 1.72 7.98
C GLY A 21 -0.64 2.82 8.65
N MET A 22 0.42 2.47 9.37
CA MET A 22 1.32 3.47 9.97
C MET A 22 2.02 4.33 8.91
N MET A 23 2.44 3.73 7.79
CA MET A 23 3.10 4.44 6.69
C MET A 23 2.13 5.41 5.98
N GLU A 24 0.91 4.98 5.70
CA GLU A 24 -0.15 5.83 5.13
C GLU A 24 -0.45 7.04 6.03
N VAL A 25 -0.55 6.84 7.36
CA VAL A 25 -0.73 7.94 8.31
C VAL A 25 0.46 8.92 8.29
N ALA A 26 1.69 8.41 8.20
CA ALA A 26 2.88 9.25 8.11
C ALA A 26 2.91 10.05 6.80
N PHE A 27 2.55 9.44 5.67
CA PHE A 27 2.44 10.11 4.38
C PHE A 27 1.37 11.20 4.45
N ALA A 28 0.16 10.88 4.92
CA ALA A 28 -0.93 11.84 5.06
C ALA A 28 -0.52 13.07 5.90
N LYS A 29 0.15 12.85 7.04
CA LYS A 29 0.70 13.93 7.87
C LYS A 29 1.70 14.80 7.10
N LYS A 30 2.63 14.19 6.34
CA LYS A 30 3.61 14.93 5.52
C LYS A 30 2.89 15.73 4.42
N ALA A 31 1.92 15.15 3.73
CA ALA A 31 1.16 15.81 2.66
C ALA A 31 0.22 16.94 3.14
N LEU A 32 -0.21 16.91 4.41
CA LEU A 32 -0.91 18.03 5.02
C LEU A 32 0.00 19.24 5.25
N LYS A 33 1.25 18.99 5.69
CA LYS A 33 2.25 20.03 5.95
C LYS A 33 2.87 20.57 4.66
N TYR A 34 3.03 19.72 3.65
CA TYR A 34 3.73 19.99 2.39
C TYR A 34 2.78 19.76 1.20
N PRO A 35 2.10 20.80 0.70
CA PRO A 35 1.09 20.68 -0.35
C PRO A 35 1.57 20.02 -1.65
N GLU A 36 2.86 20.13 -1.97
CA GLU A 36 3.51 19.50 -3.12
C GLU A 36 3.44 17.96 -3.08
N LEU A 37 3.34 17.38 -1.87
CA LEU A 37 3.24 15.94 -1.69
C LEU A 37 1.80 15.41 -1.85
N ARG A 38 0.79 16.27 -1.96
CA ARG A 38 -0.62 15.85 -2.02
C ARG A 38 -0.93 15.00 -3.25
N ILE A 39 -0.35 15.33 -4.40
CA ILE A 39 -0.54 14.54 -5.62
C ILE A 39 0.07 13.15 -5.43
N ALA A 40 1.30 13.08 -4.93
CA ALA A 40 1.96 11.80 -4.65
C ALA A 40 1.17 10.96 -3.63
N HIS A 41 0.68 11.58 -2.55
CA HIS A 41 -0.17 10.93 -1.55
C HIS A 41 -1.50 10.43 -2.13
N ASN A 42 -2.15 11.22 -2.99
CA ASN A 42 -3.40 10.80 -3.61
C ASN A 42 -3.19 9.60 -4.53
N VAL A 43 -2.12 9.59 -5.33
CA VAL A 43 -1.75 8.44 -6.16
C VAL A 43 -1.42 7.24 -5.30
N HIS A 44 -0.64 7.42 -4.22
CA HIS A 44 -0.31 6.37 -3.25
C HIS A 44 -1.58 5.72 -2.70
N LYS A 45 -2.45 6.53 -2.08
CA LYS A 45 -3.71 6.09 -1.46
C LYS A 45 -4.62 5.37 -2.45
N MET A 46 -4.82 5.94 -3.64
CA MET A 46 -5.69 5.32 -4.65
C MET A 46 -5.11 4.00 -5.16
N SER A 47 -3.80 3.92 -5.33
CA SER A 47 -3.11 2.70 -5.73
C SER A 47 -3.14 1.63 -4.64
N SER A 48 -2.98 2.01 -3.36
CA SER A 48 -3.13 1.13 -2.20
C SER A 48 -4.55 0.57 -2.10
N LEU A 49 -5.58 1.42 -2.26
CA LEU A 49 -6.98 1.00 -2.23
C LEU A 49 -7.29 0.04 -3.39
N LEU A 50 -6.91 0.40 -4.62
CA LEU A 50 -7.11 -0.45 -5.79
C LEU A 50 -6.37 -1.78 -5.65
N GLY A 51 -5.12 -1.76 -5.21
CA GLY A 51 -4.32 -2.95 -4.95
C GLY A 51 -4.96 -3.87 -3.91
N GLY A 52 -5.49 -3.31 -2.81
CA GLY A 52 -6.22 -4.09 -1.80
C GLY A 52 -7.51 -4.72 -2.33
N VAL A 53 -8.26 -4.01 -3.18
CA VAL A 53 -9.45 -4.57 -3.85
C VAL A 53 -9.06 -5.71 -4.80
N LEU A 54 -8.01 -5.52 -5.60
CA LEU A 54 -7.53 -6.53 -6.54
C LEU A 54 -6.97 -7.76 -5.82
N PHE A 55 -6.30 -7.58 -4.68
CA PHE A 55 -5.86 -8.68 -3.81
C PHE A 55 -7.03 -9.57 -3.39
N ILE A 56 -8.10 -8.98 -2.86
CA ILE A 56 -9.30 -9.73 -2.45
C ILE A 56 -9.99 -10.35 -3.67
N ALA A 57 -10.05 -9.63 -4.79
CA ALA A 57 -10.70 -10.10 -6.01
C ALA A 57 -9.99 -11.32 -6.62
N ASP A 58 -8.67 -11.43 -6.46
CA ASP A 58 -7.88 -12.57 -6.96
C ASP A 58 -8.33 -13.88 -6.29
N ASP A 59 -8.57 -13.83 -4.97
CA ASP A 59 -9.09 -14.97 -4.20
C ASP A 59 -10.56 -15.29 -4.53
N VAL A 60 -11.39 -14.26 -4.74
CA VAL A 60 -12.83 -14.43 -5.02
C VAL A 60 -13.09 -14.92 -6.45
N PHE A 61 -12.25 -14.53 -7.41
CA PHE A 61 -12.42 -14.85 -8.83
C PHE A 61 -11.20 -15.58 -9.41
N PRO A 62 -10.88 -16.80 -8.92
CA PRO A 62 -9.61 -17.49 -9.25
C PRO A 62 -9.47 -17.93 -10.72
N ARG A 63 -10.55 -17.82 -11.51
CA ARG A 63 -10.57 -18.15 -12.94
C ARG A 63 -10.42 -16.93 -13.85
N THR A 64 -10.51 -15.72 -13.30
CA THR A 64 -10.34 -14.49 -14.08
C THR A 64 -8.84 -14.22 -14.23
N PRO A 65 -8.31 -14.21 -15.46
CA PRO A 65 -6.88 -14.01 -15.65
C PRO A 65 -6.47 -12.57 -15.29
N PHE A 66 -5.19 -12.42 -14.91
CA PHE A 66 -4.51 -11.14 -14.71
C PHE A 66 -4.92 -10.29 -13.50
N ILE A 67 -5.85 -10.71 -12.63
CA ILE A 67 -6.19 -9.95 -11.41
C ILE A 67 -4.94 -9.79 -10.52
N HIS A 68 -4.22 -10.89 -10.24
CA HIS A 68 -2.95 -10.87 -9.53
C HIS A 68 -1.91 -9.90 -10.14
N ALA A 69 -1.79 -9.91 -11.47
CA ALA A 69 -0.86 -9.03 -12.17
C ALA A 69 -1.27 -7.55 -12.04
N ALA A 70 -2.57 -7.26 -12.11
CA ALA A 70 -3.11 -5.92 -11.89
C ALA A 70 -2.90 -5.46 -10.44
N TRP A 71 -3.04 -6.35 -9.45
CA TRP A 71 -2.71 -6.06 -8.06
C TRP A 71 -1.23 -5.65 -7.93
N HIS A 72 -0.30 -6.42 -8.48
CA HIS A 72 1.12 -6.06 -8.49
C HIS A 72 1.40 -4.72 -9.17
N LEU A 73 0.73 -4.42 -10.29
CA LEU A 73 0.88 -3.15 -10.98
C LEU A 73 0.42 -1.98 -10.12
N ALA A 74 -0.75 -2.07 -9.49
CA ALA A 74 -1.25 -1.05 -8.57
C ALA A 74 -0.27 -0.85 -7.39
N ALA A 75 0.22 -1.95 -6.80
CA ALA A 75 1.19 -1.88 -5.72
C ALA A 75 2.50 -1.19 -6.15
N ALA A 76 3.02 -1.50 -7.35
CA ALA A 76 4.23 -0.88 -7.88
C ALA A 76 4.07 0.63 -8.09
N VAL A 77 2.93 1.08 -8.62
CA VAL A 77 2.61 2.51 -8.75
C VAL A 77 2.56 3.17 -7.37
N GLY A 78 1.86 2.55 -6.40
CA GLY A 78 1.78 3.05 -5.04
C GLY A 78 3.15 3.20 -4.38
N VAL A 79 4.00 2.17 -4.44
CA VAL A 79 5.36 2.20 -3.86
C VAL A 79 6.26 3.22 -4.55
N GLY A 80 6.12 3.43 -5.87
CA GLY A 80 6.90 4.44 -6.60
C GLY A 80 6.72 5.86 -6.06
N THR A 81 5.56 6.18 -5.48
CA THR A 81 5.31 7.49 -4.86
C THR A 81 6.07 7.71 -3.56
N CYS A 82 6.53 6.65 -2.88
CA CYS A 82 7.23 6.74 -1.60
C CYS A 82 8.59 7.44 -1.73
N ASN A 83 9.20 7.45 -2.92
CA ASN A 83 10.44 8.19 -3.17
C ASN A 83 10.27 9.69 -2.90
N LYS A 84 9.07 10.24 -3.11
CA LYS A 84 8.76 11.65 -2.76
C LYS A 84 8.78 11.94 -1.25
N LEU A 85 8.83 10.91 -0.40
CA LEU A 85 9.00 11.08 1.03
C LEU A 85 10.48 11.24 1.43
N LEU A 86 11.42 10.86 0.56
CA LEU A 86 12.87 10.96 0.78
C LEU A 86 13.47 12.27 0.25
N GLU A 87 12.77 12.91 -0.69
CA GLU A 87 12.98 14.31 -1.09
C GLU A 87 12.52 15.27 0.01
#